data_AF-A0A0C9RFN2-F1
#
_entry.id   AF-A0A0C9RFN2-F1
#
_cell.length_a   1.000
_cell.length_b   1.000
_cell.length_c   1.000
_cell.angle_alpha   90.00
_cell.angle_beta   90.00
_cell.angle_gamma   90.00
#
_symmetry.space_group_name_H-M   'P 1'
#
loop_
_entity.id
_entity.type
_entity.pdbx_description
1 polymer ?
#
loop_
_entity_poly.entity_id
_entity_poly.type
_entity_poly.pdbx_seq_one_letter_code
_entity_poly.pdbx_strand_id
1 'polypeptide(L)'
;MNITTDSEILTDIFNKFKNYEKSLASGSLLRSEADAVLQIFNDLEFLLHQIDNAQVFADLGGMEKIISPCLNITNDDVKIEALIILGTSVQSNPKVQLRATNADLVQKLLHTLTVSSKVSLDSRCMFALGALVRQFPAAQKVLIDHGGLELFGKILEDGASQIQVRVMKLITDLSIERENIKNTEDEALRTLKTREYEKTEFEKKLQLHNYCKYLTILITQKYTDDVMPQDFLEVILENLITLSGTCRNEFRDPENSLINTLQKLEGFYENLRQGTGLEDLETWENLYKQILRLKSLVFEVHDEL
;
A
#
# COMPACT_ATOMS: atom_id res chain seq x y z
N MET A 1 -5.26 17.31 -42.29
CA MET A 1 -5.14 17.47 -40.83
C MET A 1 -4.45 16.20 -40.36
N ASN A 2 -3.16 16.26 -40.02
CA ASN A 2 -2.43 15.06 -39.58
C ASN A 2 -2.82 14.84 -38.12
N ILE A 3 -3.58 13.79 -37.83
CA ILE A 3 -3.98 13.45 -36.46
C ILE A 3 -2.82 12.62 -35.89
N THR A 4 -2.00 13.21 -35.03
CA THR A 4 -0.96 12.49 -34.31
C THR A 4 -1.62 11.53 -33.32
N THR A 5 -1.20 10.28 -33.32
CA THR A 5 -1.70 9.26 -32.39
C THR A 5 -1.00 9.34 -31.03
N ASP A 6 -1.67 8.89 -29.96
CA ASP A 6 -1.07 8.85 -28.62
C ASP A 6 0.23 8.03 -28.58
N SER A 7 0.33 6.97 -29.38
CA SER A 7 1.55 6.17 -29.52
C SER A 7 2.71 6.95 -30.14
N GLU A 8 2.44 7.85 -31.10
CA GLU A 8 3.46 8.74 -31.68
C GLU A 8 3.89 9.79 -30.66
N ILE A 9 2.93 10.36 -29.91
CA ILE A 9 3.23 11.31 -28.83
C ILE A 9 4.11 10.66 -27.75
N LEU A 10 3.79 9.44 -27.33
CA LEU A 10 4.61 8.67 -26.39
C LEU A 10 6.02 8.44 -26.94
N THR A 11 6.16 8.08 -28.22
CA THR A 11 7.47 7.89 -28.84
C THR A 11 8.30 9.18 -28.83
N ASP A 12 7.68 10.32 -29.13
CA ASP A 12 8.32 11.63 -29.08
C ASP A 12 8.73 12.01 -27.66
N ILE A 13 7.90 11.71 -26.66
CA ILE A 13 8.23 11.90 -25.24
C ILE A 13 9.49 11.10 -24.88
N PHE A 14 9.59 9.82 -25.24
CA PHE A 14 10.78 9.02 -24.98
C PHE A 14 12.03 9.63 -25.64
N ASN A 15 11.90 10.14 -26.87
CA ASN A 15 13.00 10.79 -27.56
C ASN A 15 13.43 12.10 -26.89
N LYS A 16 12.48 12.90 -26.37
CA LYS A 16 12.80 14.09 -25.57
C LYS A 16 13.50 13.72 -24.26
N PHE A 17 13.02 12.68 -23.58
CA PHE A 17 13.56 12.24 -22.29
C PHE A 17 15.01 11.74 -22.40
N LYS A 18 15.40 11.12 -23.52
CA LYS A 18 16.78 10.67 -23.79
C LYS A 18 17.83 11.76 -23.60
N ASN A 19 17.48 13.02 -23.80
CA ASN A 19 18.41 14.14 -23.63
C ASN A 19 18.93 14.27 -22.19
N TYR A 20 18.23 13.69 -21.21
CA TYR A 20 18.57 13.76 -19.78
C TYR A 20 19.21 12.47 -19.25
N GLU A 21 19.40 11.42 -20.06
CA GLU A 21 19.93 10.12 -19.62
C GLU A 21 21.26 10.23 -18.87
N LYS A 22 22.18 11.06 -19.36
CA LYS A 22 23.50 11.25 -18.72
C LYS A 22 23.38 11.88 -17.34
N SER A 23 22.55 12.91 -17.20
CA SER A 23 22.34 13.62 -15.94
C SER A 23 21.62 12.70 -14.93
N LEU A 24 20.60 11.96 -15.37
CA LEU A 24 19.92 10.93 -14.57
C LEU A 24 20.89 9.82 -14.12
N ALA A 25 21.77 9.33 -14.99
CA ALA A 25 22.76 8.31 -14.66
C ALA A 25 23.81 8.81 -13.64
N SER A 26 24.10 10.12 -13.64
CA SER A 26 24.98 10.73 -12.64
C SER A 26 24.30 10.95 -11.27
N GLY A 27 22.97 10.77 -11.19
CA GLY A 27 22.17 10.97 -9.98
C GLY A 27 21.83 12.44 -9.69
N SER A 28 22.23 13.39 -10.55
CA SER A 28 22.01 14.82 -10.35
C SER A 28 21.48 15.50 -11.61
N LEU A 29 20.48 16.36 -11.43
CA LEU A 29 19.91 17.19 -12.48
C LEU A 29 20.18 18.66 -12.17
N LEU A 30 20.58 19.44 -13.18
CA LEU A 30 20.51 20.88 -13.11
C LEU A 30 19.05 21.30 -12.95
N ARG A 31 18.81 22.47 -12.33
CA ARG A 31 17.45 22.97 -12.11
C ARG A 31 16.62 23.01 -13.39
N SER A 32 17.18 23.52 -14.48
CA SER A 32 16.50 23.59 -15.78
C SER A 32 16.21 22.21 -16.38
N GLU A 33 17.05 21.21 -16.10
CA GLU A 33 16.80 19.83 -16.56
C GLU A 33 15.68 19.20 -15.73
N ALA A 34 15.67 19.41 -14.41
CA ALA A 34 14.58 18.97 -13.54
C ALA A 34 13.24 19.59 -13.97
N ASP A 35 13.19 20.90 -14.23
CA ASP A 35 11.98 21.57 -14.71
C ASP A 35 11.49 20.98 -16.04
N ALA A 36 12.40 20.65 -16.96
CA ALA A 36 12.03 20.04 -18.25
C ALA A 36 11.57 18.59 -18.11
N VAL A 37 12.19 17.81 -17.21
CA VAL A 37 11.74 16.45 -16.88
C VAL A 37 10.34 16.47 -16.25
N LEU A 38 10.07 17.43 -15.35
CA LEU A 38 8.75 17.60 -14.73
C LEU A 38 7.67 17.97 -15.77
N GLN A 39 8.01 18.77 -16.78
CA GLN A 39 7.09 19.04 -17.90
C GLN A 39 6.78 17.78 -18.71
N ILE A 40 7.80 16.95 -19.00
CA ILE A 40 7.60 15.65 -19.65
C ILE A 40 6.69 14.75 -18.81
N PHE A 41 6.85 14.78 -17.49
CA PHE A 41 6.05 13.99 -16.58
C PHE A 41 4.59 14.42 -16.52
N ASN A 42 4.31 15.72 -16.61
CA ASN A 42 2.96 16.23 -16.73
C ASN A 42 2.27 15.73 -18.02
N ASP A 43 2.99 15.76 -19.16
CA ASP A 43 2.48 15.22 -20.43
C ASP A 43 2.22 13.72 -20.34
N LEU A 44 3.10 12.96 -19.68
CA LEU A 44 2.95 11.52 -19.49
C LEU A 44 1.76 11.19 -18.60
N GLU A 45 1.59 11.88 -17.47
CA GLU A 45 0.49 11.62 -16.53
C GLU A 45 -0.86 11.70 -17.24
N PHE A 46 -1.07 12.73 -18.08
CA PHE A 46 -2.29 12.89 -18.87
C PHE A 46 -2.57 11.68 -19.77
N LEU A 47 -1.55 11.17 -20.46
CA LEU A 47 -1.69 10.05 -21.39
C LEU A 47 -1.92 8.72 -20.67
N LEU A 48 -1.24 8.49 -19.54
CA LEU A 48 -1.18 7.20 -18.85
C LEU A 48 -2.44 6.87 -18.03
N HIS A 49 -3.37 7.80 -17.89
CA HIS A 49 -4.72 7.49 -17.40
C HIS A 49 -5.47 6.52 -18.31
N GLN A 50 -5.10 6.43 -19.59
CA GLN A 50 -5.66 5.45 -20.52
C GLN A 50 -4.87 4.14 -20.45
N ILE A 51 -5.59 3.04 -20.21
CA ILE A 51 -5.00 1.70 -20.03
C ILE A 51 -4.11 1.29 -21.23
N ASP A 52 -4.55 1.57 -22.45
CA ASP A 52 -3.83 1.22 -23.67
C ASP A 52 -2.52 2.02 -23.80
N ASN A 53 -2.55 3.33 -23.51
CA ASN A 53 -1.36 4.18 -23.50
C ASN A 53 -0.35 3.73 -22.45
N ALA A 54 -0.82 3.31 -21.27
CA ALA A 54 0.05 2.74 -20.23
C ALA A 54 0.73 1.45 -20.71
N GLN A 55 0.04 0.62 -21.49
CA GLN A 55 0.65 -0.57 -22.09
C GLN A 55 1.69 -0.20 -23.15
N VAL A 56 1.40 0.78 -24.03
CA VAL A 56 2.37 1.26 -25.02
C VAL A 56 3.60 1.84 -24.33
N PHE A 57 3.42 2.67 -23.30
CA PHE A 57 4.50 3.19 -22.47
C PHE A 57 5.37 2.06 -21.89
N ALA A 58 4.75 1.01 -21.35
CA ALA A 58 5.47 -0.14 -20.82
C ALA A 58 6.20 -0.93 -21.92
N ASP A 59 5.58 -1.12 -23.09
CA ASP A 59 6.18 -1.84 -24.23
C ASP A 59 7.35 -1.04 -24.86
N LEU A 60 7.35 0.29 -24.76
CA LEU A 60 8.49 1.15 -25.13
C LEU A 60 9.65 1.10 -24.11
N GLY A 61 9.45 0.43 -22.98
CA GLY A 61 10.43 0.29 -21.89
C GLY A 61 10.39 1.45 -20.90
N GLY A 62 9.22 2.03 -20.65
CA GLY A 62 9.05 3.17 -19.75
C GLY A 62 9.50 2.89 -18.32
N MET A 63 9.38 1.64 -17.85
CA MET A 63 9.79 1.24 -16.51
C MET A 63 11.31 1.38 -16.33
N GLU A 64 12.07 0.88 -17.30
CA GLU A 64 13.53 0.83 -17.25
C GLU A 64 14.18 2.14 -17.71
N LYS A 65 13.60 2.80 -18.72
CA LYS A 65 14.19 3.99 -19.36
C LYS A 65 13.76 5.31 -18.74
N ILE A 66 12.59 5.35 -18.10
CA ILE A 66 12.03 6.60 -17.54
C ILE A 66 11.89 6.51 -16.03
N ILE A 67 11.14 5.53 -15.52
CA ILE A 67 10.82 5.45 -14.08
C ILE A 67 12.05 5.12 -13.24
N SER A 68 12.72 4.00 -13.51
CA SER A 68 13.83 3.50 -12.69
C SER A 68 14.98 4.51 -12.53
N PRO A 69 15.46 5.22 -13.58
CA PRO A 69 16.50 6.24 -13.44
C PRO A 69 16.09 7.38 -12.53
N CYS A 70 14.83 7.81 -12.59
CA CYS A 70 14.31 8.92 -11.78
C CYS A 70 14.16 8.59 -10.29
N LEU A 71 14.09 7.31 -9.90
CA LEU A 71 14.03 6.95 -8.48
C LEU A 71 15.40 7.09 -7.77
N ASN A 72 16.50 7.13 -8.54
CA ASN A 72 17.87 7.13 -8.01
C ASN A 72 18.51 8.53 -7.91
N ILE A 73 17.83 9.58 -8.37
CA ILE A 73 18.39 10.94 -8.39
C ILE A 73 18.31 11.62 -7.01
N THR A 74 18.91 12.80 -6.84
CA THR A 74 18.79 13.58 -5.60
C THR A 74 17.58 14.51 -5.55
N ASN A 75 16.94 14.80 -6.70
CA ASN A 75 15.79 15.69 -6.77
C ASN A 75 14.49 14.95 -6.39
N ASP A 76 13.86 15.34 -5.28
CA ASP A 76 12.68 14.65 -4.77
C ASP A 76 11.39 14.99 -5.51
N ASP A 77 11.28 16.16 -6.15
CA ASP A 77 10.10 16.50 -6.96
C ASP A 77 10.01 15.54 -8.16
N VAL A 78 11.14 15.31 -8.85
CA VAL A 78 11.20 14.35 -9.96
C VAL A 78 10.97 12.91 -9.48
N LYS A 79 11.45 12.52 -8.29
CA LYS A 79 11.10 11.20 -7.72
C LYS A 79 9.60 11.08 -7.47
N ILE A 80 9.00 12.09 -6.84
CA ILE A 80 7.58 12.11 -6.50
C ILE A 80 6.73 11.96 -7.77
N GLU A 81 7.03 12.73 -8.81
CA GLU A 81 6.32 12.63 -10.08
C GLU A 81 6.57 11.30 -10.79
N ALA A 82 7.78 10.75 -10.76
CA ALA A 82 8.05 9.41 -11.28
C ALA A 82 7.22 8.32 -10.56
N LEU A 83 7.04 8.45 -9.23
CA LEU A 83 6.20 7.54 -8.44
C LEU A 83 4.72 7.69 -8.79
N ILE A 84 4.25 8.91 -9.09
CA ILE A 84 2.88 9.16 -9.56
C ILE A 84 2.67 8.47 -10.91
N ILE A 85 3.55 8.69 -11.88
CA ILE A 85 3.51 8.06 -13.20
C ILE A 85 3.53 6.54 -13.08
N LEU A 86 4.42 5.99 -12.25
CA LEU A 86 4.47 4.56 -11.98
C LEU A 86 3.12 4.05 -11.48
N GLY A 87 2.60 4.65 -10.40
CA GLY A 87 1.34 4.25 -9.78
C GLY A 87 0.16 4.31 -10.75
N THR A 88 0.02 5.41 -11.50
CA THR A 88 -1.03 5.58 -12.51
C THR A 88 -0.93 4.54 -13.62
N SER A 89 0.28 4.24 -14.11
CA SER A 89 0.48 3.30 -15.22
C SER A 89 0.16 1.84 -14.84
N VAL A 90 0.45 1.44 -13.60
CA VAL A 90 0.27 0.04 -13.13
C VAL A 90 -1.11 -0.21 -12.54
N GLN A 91 -1.85 0.84 -12.15
CA GLN A 91 -3.13 0.70 -11.47
C GLN A 91 -4.14 -0.10 -12.30
N SER A 92 -4.59 -1.23 -11.76
CA SER A 92 -5.53 -2.14 -12.41
C SER A 92 -5.08 -2.60 -13.81
N ASN A 93 -3.77 -2.68 -14.06
CA ASN A 93 -3.20 -3.01 -15.37
C ASN A 93 -2.15 -4.14 -15.25
N PRO A 94 -2.58 -5.42 -15.23
CA PRO A 94 -1.69 -6.57 -15.01
C PRO A 94 -0.50 -6.68 -15.97
N LYS A 95 -0.68 -6.27 -17.23
CA LYS A 95 0.42 -6.25 -18.21
C LYS A 95 1.51 -5.26 -17.79
N VAL A 96 1.12 -4.08 -17.33
CA VAL A 96 2.05 -3.03 -16.90
C VAL A 96 2.63 -3.34 -15.51
N GLN A 97 1.83 -3.91 -14.59
CA GLN A 97 2.33 -4.45 -13.32
C GLN A 97 3.41 -5.51 -13.54
N LEU A 98 3.23 -6.42 -14.50
CA LEU A 98 4.24 -7.41 -14.85
C LEU A 98 5.54 -6.76 -15.35
N ARG A 99 5.45 -5.75 -16.23
CA ARG A 99 6.62 -5.01 -16.72
C ARG A 99 7.36 -4.30 -15.59
N ALA A 100 6.63 -3.60 -14.72
CA ALA A 100 7.19 -2.93 -13.54
C ALA A 100 7.86 -3.93 -12.57
N THR A 101 7.25 -5.10 -12.38
CA THR A 101 7.81 -6.16 -11.53
C THR A 101 9.11 -6.71 -12.11
N ASN A 102 9.15 -6.98 -13.41
CA ASN A 102 10.35 -7.46 -14.10
C ASN A 102 11.47 -6.42 -14.17
N ALA A 103 11.14 -5.13 -14.01
CA ALA A 103 12.09 -4.02 -13.92
C ALA A 103 12.58 -3.74 -12.48
N ASP A 104 12.37 -4.68 -11.55
CA ASP A 104 12.75 -4.59 -10.13
C ASP A 104 12.20 -3.37 -9.39
N LEU A 105 11.06 -2.84 -9.85
CA LEU A 105 10.49 -1.63 -9.24
C LEU A 105 9.94 -1.90 -7.84
N VAL A 106 9.48 -3.12 -7.52
CA VAL A 106 9.04 -3.46 -6.16
C VAL A 106 10.20 -3.28 -5.17
N GLN A 107 11.37 -3.82 -5.49
CA GLN A 107 12.57 -3.76 -4.64
C GLN A 107 13.09 -2.33 -4.53
N LYS A 108 13.04 -1.54 -5.61
CA LYS A 108 13.40 -0.12 -5.59
C LYS A 108 12.48 0.68 -4.68
N LEU A 109 11.16 0.44 -4.73
CA LEU A 109 10.19 1.09 -3.85
C LEU A 109 10.43 0.73 -2.38
N LEU A 110 10.71 -0.55 -2.08
CA LEU A 110 11.10 -0.97 -0.73
C LEU A 110 12.37 -0.28 -0.24
N HIS A 111 13.37 -0.16 -1.12
CA HIS A 111 14.60 0.58 -0.82
C HIS A 111 14.30 2.06 -0.54
N THR A 112 13.51 2.72 -1.39
CA THR A 112 13.10 4.12 -1.20
C THR A 112 12.43 4.33 0.16
N LEU A 113 11.48 3.47 0.54
CA LEU A 113 10.83 3.53 1.87
C LEU A 113 11.79 3.33 3.03
N THR A 114 12.89 2.60 2.82
CA THR A 114 13.89 2.33 3.87
C THR A 114 14.85 3.50 4.06
N VAL A 115 15.22 4.21 2.98
CA VAL A 115 16.25 5.26 3.02
C VAL A 115 15.69 6.68 3.04
N SER A 116 14.42 6.85 2.67
CA SER A 116 13.74 8.13 2.70
C SER A 116 13.49 8.57 4.15
N SER A 117 13.58 9.88 4.37
CA SER A 117 13.18 10.54 5.63
C SER A 117 12.04 11.53 5.42
N LYS A 118 11.39 11.49 4.24
CA LYS A 118 10.37 12.46 3.83
C LYS A 118 9.03 11.79 3.67
N VAL A 119 8.09 12.14 4.56
CA VAL A 119 6.70 11.63 4.54
C VAL A 119 6.02 11.86 3.19
N SER A 120 6.28 12.97 2.50
CA SER A 120 5.73 13.23 1.16
C SER A 120 6.19 12.21 0.12
N LEU A 121 7.47 11.84 0.15
CA LEU A 121 8.05 10.83 -0.74
C LEU A 121 7.52 9.43 -0.39
N ASP A 122 7.49 9.07 0.90
CA ASP A 122 7.01 7.77 1.37
C ASP A 122 5.53 7.57 1.03
N SER A 123 4.73 8.63 1.14
CA SER A 123 3.31 8.64 0.79
C SER A 123 3.09 8.30 -0.69
N ARG A 124 3.92 8.86 -1.58
CA ARG A 124 3.88 8.58 -3.03
C ARG A 124 4.47 7.21 -3.37
N CYS A 125 5.49 6.78 -2.62
CA CYS A 125 6.07 5.46 -2.76
C CYS A 125 5.08 4.37 -2.38
N MET A 126 4.36 4.52 -1.26
CA MET A 126 3.29 3.62 -0.84
C MET A 126 2.10 3.61 -1.82
N PHE A 127 1.79 4.75 -2.45
CA PHE A 127 0.79 4.79 -3.53
C PHE A 127 1.22 3.91 -4.72
N ALA A 128 2.43 4.13 -5.25
CA ALA A 128 2.96 3.37 -6.37
C ALA A 128 3.08 1.88 -6.05
N LEU A 129 3.61 1.54 -4.86
CA LEU A 129 3.75 0.16 -4.41
C LEU A 129 2.39 -0.52 -4.29
N GLY A 130 1.42 0.14 -3.66
CA GLY A 130 0.08 -0.39 -3.52
C GLY A 130 -0.62 -0.61 -4.88
N ALA A 131 -0.45 0.31 -5.84
CA ALA A 131 -0.98 0.13 -7.19
C ALA A 131 -0.31 -1.04 -7.91
N LEU A 132 0.99 -1.26 -7.69
CA LEU A 132 1.76 -2.33 -8.31
C LEU A 132 1.39 -3.72 -7.78
N VAL A 133 1.05 -3.85 -6.49
CA VAL A 133 0.85 -5.17 -5.86
C VAL A 133 -0.62 -5.58 -5.70
N ARG A 134 -1.57 -4.64 -5.67
CA ARG A 134 -3.00 -4.98 -5.56
C ARG A 134 -3.47 -5.80 -6.75
N GLN A 135 -4.25 -6.84 -6.46
CA GLN A 135 -4.83 -7.79 -7.42
C GLN A 135 -3.79 -8.51 -8.30
N PHE A 136 -2.51 -8.52 -7.89
CA PHE A 136 -1.42 -9.06 -8.69
C PHE A 136 -0.45 -9.92 -7.86
N PRO A 137 -0.73 -11.24 -7.71
CA PRO A 137 0.03 -12.15 -6.86
C PRO A 137 1.54 -12.19 -7.16
N ALA A 138 1.93 -12.00 -8.42
CA ALA A 138 3.34 -12.02 -8.81
C ALA A 138 4.14 -10.89 -8.15
N ALA A 139 3.63 -9.65 -8.14
CA ALA A 139 4.29 -8.54 -7.45
C ALA A 139 4.18 -8.65 -5.92
N GLN A 140 3.07 -9.19 -5.40
CA GLN A 140 2.95 -9.48 -3.97
C GLN A 140 4.01 -10.49 -3.51
N LYS A 141 4.27 -11.52 -4.31
CA LYS A 141 5.34 -12.47 -4.04
C LYS A 141 6.70 -11.78 -3.99
N VAL A 142 7.03 -10.92 -4.96
CA VAL A 142 8.29 -10.16 -4.94
C VAL A 142 8.37 -9.26 -3.71
N LEU A 143 7.30 -8.56 -3.34
CA LEU A 143 7.22 -7.73 -2.14
C LEU A 143 7.56 -8.54 -0.88
N ILE A 144 6.95 -9.72 -0.72
CA ILE A 144 7.12 -10.57 0.46
C ILE A 144 8.50 -11.21 0.50
N ASP A 145 8.98 -11.72 -0.64
CA ASP A 145 10.31 -12.36 -0.77
C ASP A 145 11.45 -11.37 -0.46
N HIS A 146 11.23 -10.07 -0.67
CA HIS A 146 12.20 -9.00 -0.39
C HIS A 146 11.95 -8.29 0.94
N GLY A 147 11.23 -8.92 1.88
CA GLY A 147 11.09 -8.40 3.26
C GLY A 147 10.09 -7.26 3.42
N GLY A 148 9.19 -7.04 2.45
CA GLY A 148 8.20 -5.95 2.51
C GLY A 148 7.33 -5.99 3.77
N LEU A 149 6.90 -7.18 4.21
CA LEU A 149 6.11 -7.32 5.44
C LEU A 149 6.89 -6.99 6.72
N GLU A 150 8.21 -7.25 6.73
CA GLU A 150 9.07 -6.87 7.85
C GLU A 150 9.24 -5.34 7.91
N LEU A 151 9.48 -4.71 6.75
CA LEU A 151 9.53 -3.25 6.64
C LEU A 151 8.21 -2.60 7.10
N PHE A 152 7.07 -3.17 6.69
CA PHE A 152 5.76 -2.71 7.12
C PHE A 152 5.56 -2.81 8.63
N GLY A 153 6.01 -3.90 9.26
CA GLY A 153 6.03 -4.02 10.72
C GLY A 153 6.82 -2.90 11.39
N LYS A 154 8.03 -2.61 10.90
CA LYS A 154 8.85 -1.49 11.40
C LYS A 154 8.14 -0.15 11.25
N ILE A 155 7.54 0.12 10.09
CA ILE A 155 6.75 1.35 9.87
C ILE A 155 5.60 1.46 10.88
N LEU A 156 4.93 0.37 11.26
CA LEU A 156 3.90 0.40 12.30
C LEU A 156 4.48 0.73 13.68
N GLU A 157 5.73 0.38 13.96
CA GLU A 157 6.41 0.66 15.23
C GLU A 157 6.83 2.14 15.34
N ASP A 158 7.52 2.69 14.33
CA ASP A 158 8.20 3.99 14.44
C ASP A 158 7.90 4.99 13.31
N GLY A 159 7.12 4.58 12.30
CA GLY A 159 6.80 5.39 11.15
C GLY A 159 5.82 6.55 11.44
N ALA A 160 5.78 7.53 10.55
CA ALA A 160 4.80 8.60 10.62
C ALA A 160 3.37 8.03 10.47
N SER A 161 2.40 8.53 11.26
CA SER A 161 1.01 8.03 11.26
C SER A 161 0.38 7.97 9.87
N GLN A 162 0.69 8.94 9.00
CA GLN A 162 0.21 8.96 7.62
C GLN A 162 0.68 7.72 6.82
N ILE A 163 1.90 7.26 7.05
CA ILE A 163 2.46 6.08 6.38
C ILE A 163 1.96 4.80 7.04
N GLN A 164 1.80 4.78 8.37
CA GLN A 164 1.17 3.69 9.11
C GLN A 164 -0.23 3.38 8.56
N VAL A 165 -1.06 4.41 8.35
CA VAL A 165 -2.39 4.26 7.73
C VAL A 165 -2.29 3.61 6.35
N ARG A 166 -1.34 4.02 5.51
CA ARG A 166 -1.17 3.46 4.16
C ARG A 166 -0.73 2.00 4.19
N VAL A 167 0.14 1.63 5.12
CA VAL A 167 0.58 0.24 5.33
C VAL A 167 -0.60 -0.61 5.78
N MET A 168 -1.34 -0.18 6.81
CA MET A 168 -2.51 -0.91 7.30
C MET A 168 -3.55 -1.09 6.21
N LYS A 169 -3.90 -0.02 5.48
CA LYS A 169 -4.84 -0.11 4.34
C LYS A 169 -4.36 -1.07 3.27
N LEU A 170 -3.08 -1.05 2.91
CA LEU A 170 -2.55 -2.00 1.94
C LEU A 170 -2.68 -3.44 2.45
N ILE A 171 -2.29 -3.71 3.70
CA ILE A 171 -2.38 -5.07 4.26
C ILE A 171 -3.83 -5.55 4.39
N THR A 172 -4.75 -4.67 4.77
CA THR A 172 -6.20 -4.93 4.75
C THR A 172 -6.64 -5.31 3.34
N ASP A 173 -6.31 -4.49 2.34
CA ASP A 173 -6.65 -4.75 0.95
C ASP A 173 -6.15 -6.15 0.54
N LEU A 174 -4.85 -6.42 0.65
CA LEU A 174 -4.25 -7.71 0.24
C LEU A 174 -4.90 -8.92 0.93
N SER A 175 -5.35 -8.77 2.17
CA SER A 175 -6.06 -9.83 2.90
C SER A 175 -7.46 -10.04 2.33
N ILE A 176 -8.22 -8.96 2.11
CA ILE A 176 -9.56 -8.99 1.50
C ILE A 176 -9.51 -9.57 0.08
N GLU A 177 -8.46 -9.27 -0.71
CA GLU A 177 -8.28 -9.83 -2.06
C GLU A 177 -8.30 -11.36 -2.04
N ARG A 178 -7.63 -11.96 -1.04
CA ARG A 178 -7.55 -13.42 -0.86
C ARG A 178 -8.88 -14.01 -0.42
N GLU A 179 -9.59 -13.34 0.50
CA GLU A 179 -10.91 -13.77 0.94
C GLU A 179 -11.93 -13.77 -0.21
N ASN A 180 -11.88 -12.73 -1.05
CA ASN A 180 -12.78 -12.57 -2.19
C ASN A 180 -12.58 -13.63 -3.29
N ILE A 181 -11.46 -14.36 -3.31
CA ILE A 181 -11.28 -15.49 -4.24
C ILE A 181 -12.37 -16.53 -4.02
N LYS A 182 -12.79 -16.76 -2.77
CA LYS A 182 -13.85 -17.73 -2.42
C LYS A 182 -15.18 -17.41 -3.10
N ASN A 183 -15.42 -16.14 -3.41
CA ASN A 183 -16.63 -15.62 -4.04
C ASN A 183 -16.55 -15.67 -5.59
N THR A 184 -15.46 -16.16 -6.18
CA THR A 184 -15.33 -16.27 -7.65
C THR A 184 -16.20 -17.43 -8.17
N GLU A 185 -17.22 -17.12 -8.96
CA GLU A 185 -18.17 -18.13 -9.48
C GLU A 185 -17.47 -19.20 -10.34
N ASP A 186 -16.63 -18.77 -11.28
CA ASP A 186 -15.85 -19.67 -12.16
C ASP A 186 -14.86 -20.50 -11.33
N GLU A 187 -15.08 -21.81 -11.26
CA GLU A 187 -14.27 -22.76 -10.51
C GLU A 187 -12.83 -22.88 -11.03
N ALA A 188 -12.63 -22.84 -12.35
CA ALA A 188 -11.30 -22.92 -12.94
C ALA A 188 -10.50 -21.65 -12.63
N LEU A 189 -11.13 -20.49 -12.75
CA LEU A 189 -10.51 -19.21 -12.38
C LEU A 189 -10.22 -19.13 -10.88
N ARG A 190 -11.17 -19.56 -10.04
CA ARG A 190 -11.00 -19.62 -8.58
C ARG A 190 -9.82 -20.50 -8.17
N THR A 191 -9.72 -21.68 -8.76
CA THR A 191 -8.62 -22.62 -8.51
C THR A 191 -7.28 -22.04 -8.95
N LEU A 192 -7.23 -21.37 -10.11
CA LEU A 192 -6.02 -20.71 -10.60
C LEU A 192 -5.58 -19.60 -9.64
N LYS A 193 -6.47 -18.66 -9.31
CA LYS A 193 -6.17 -17.55 -8.38
C LYS A 193 -5.72 -18.07 -7.02
N THR A 194 -6.41 -19.07 -6.46
CA THR A 194 -6.04 -19.68 -5.18
C THR A 194 -4.58 -20.14 -5.20
N ARG A 195 -4.18 -20.90 -6.22
CA ARG A 195 -2.80 -21.37 -6.38
C ARG A 195 -1.78 -20.25 -6.55
N GLU A 196 -2.15 -19.15 -7.20
CA GLU A 196 -1.26 -18.00 -7.38
C GLU A 196 -1.03 -17.26 -6.06
N TYR A 197 -2.09 -17.04 -5.28
CA TYR A 197 -2.01 -16.37 -3.98
C TYR A 197 -1.35 -17.24 -2.91
N GLU A 198 -1.54 -18.57 -2.92
CA GLU A 198 -0.85 -19.50 -2.00
C GLU A 198 0.68 -19.41 -2.11
N LYS A 199 1.23 -19.20 -3.32
CA LYS A 199 2.68 -19.06 -3.56
C LYS A 199 3.29 -17.83 -2.89
N THR A 200 2.46 -16.87 -2.47
CA THR A 200 2.92 -15.67 -1.77
C THR A 200 3.28 -15.95 -0.30
N GLU A 201 2.77 -17.04 0.28
CA GLU A 201 2.89 -17.37 1.71
C GLU A 201 2.52 -16.21 2.65
N PHE A 202 1.61 -15.33 2.24
CA PHE A 202 1.32 -14.06 2.91
C PHE A 202 0.99 -14.17 4.39
N GLU A 203 0.03 -15.02 4.76
CA GLU A 203 -0.42 -15.19 6.16
C GLU A 203 0.71 -15.71 7.04
N LYS A 204 1.44 -16.73 6.55
CA LYS A 204 2.60 -17.30 7.25
C LYS A 204 3.71 -16.27 7.42
N LYS A 205 3.94 -15.42 6.41
CA LYS A 205 4.98 -14.39 6.43
C LYS A 205 4.60 -13.18 7.30
N LEU A 206 3.32 -12.82 7.40
CA LEU A 206 2.84 -11.82 8.36
C LEU A 206 3.18 -12.23 9.80
N GLN A 207 2.95 -13.50 10.14
CA GLN A 207 3.30 -14.05 11.45
C GLN A 207 4.82 -14.08 11.65
N LEU A 208 5.56 -14.62 10.67
CA LEU A 208 7.02 -14.75 10.76
C LEU A 208 7.73 -13.39 10.91
N HIS A 209 7.25 -12.35 10.24
CA HIS A 209 7.86 -11.03 10.25
C HIS A 209 7.27 -10.10 11.33
N ASN A 210 6.58 -10.66 12.33
CA ASN A 210 6.04 -9.96 13.49
C ASN A 210 5.09 -8.79 13.17
N TYR A 211 4.48 -8.75 11.99
CA TYR A 211 3.54 -7.68 11.64
C TYR A 211 2.38 -7.62 12.64
N CYS A 212 1.82 -8.78 13.00
CA CYS A 212 0.75 -8.89 13.99
C CYS A 212 1.15 -8.26 15.34
N LYS A 213 2.39 -8.51 15.78
CA LYS A 213 2.92 -7.96 17.03
C LYS A 213 2.98 -6.45 16.98
N TYR A 214 3.56 -5.88 15.93
CA TYR A 214 3.67 -4.44 15.75
C TYR A 214 2.30 -3.75 15.66
N LEU A 215 1.30 -4.41 15.07
CA LEU A 215 -0.07 -3.90 15.05
C LEU A 215 -0.69 -3.80 16.46
N THR A 216 -0.43 -4.79 17.33
CA THR A 216 -0.91 -4.72 18.73
C THR A 216 -0.16 -3.68 19.56
N ILE A 217 1.13 -3.50 19.31
CA ILE A 217 1.93 -2.44 19.92
C ILE A 217 1.38 -1.07 19.52
N LEU A 218 1.10 -0.86 18.23
CA LEU A 218 0.60 0.39 17.69
C LEU A 218 -0.70 0.84 18.38
N ILE A 219 -1.72 -0.04 18.46
CA ILE A 219 -2.99 0.34 19.10
C ILE A 219 -2.82 0.62 20.60
N THR A 220 -1.98 -0.17 21.29
CA THR A 220 -1.77 -0.02 22.74
C THR A 220 -1.01 1.27 23.07
N GLN A 221 0.02 1.61 22.32
CA GLN A 221 0.78 2.86 22.50
C GLN A 221 -0.06 4.09 22.14
N LYS A 222 -0.74 4.08 21.00
CA LYS A 222 -1.54 5.23 20.55
C LYS A 222 -2.77 5.47 21.41
N TYR A 223 -3.27 4.45 22.09
CA TYR A 223 -4.35 4.61 23.06
C TYR A 223 -3.90 5.39 24.30
N THR A 224 -2.63 5.28 24.72
CA THR A 224 -2.11 5.96 25.91
C THR A 224 -1.77 7.44 25.71
N ASP A 225 -1.70 7.92 24.47
CA ASP A 225 -1.19 9.26 24.10
C ASP A 225 -2.24 10.40 24.10
N ASP A 226 -3.42 10.21 24.72
CA ASP A 226 -4.59 11.09 24.67
C ASP A 226 -5.22 11.23 23.25
N VAL A 227 -6.46 10.73 23.14
CA VAL A 227 -7.40 10.70 21.98
C VAL A 227 -6.73 10.50 20.61
N MET A 228 -6.49 9.23 20.29
CA MET A 228 -6.26 8.76 18.92
C MET A 228 -7.35 9.32 17.97
N PRO A 229 -6.99 9.91 16.81
CA PRO A 229 -7.97 10.37 15.84
C PRO A 229 -8.91 9.24 15.40
N GLN A 230 -10.21 9.52 15.28
CA GLN A 230 -11.23 8.51 14.97
C GLN A 230 -10.92 7.75 13.66
N ASP A 231 -10.56 8.47 12.60
CA ASP A 231 -10.17 7.88 11.31
C ASP A 231 -8.96 6.94 11.41
N PHE A 232 -8.04 7.21 12.35
CA PHE A 232 -6.88 6.36 12.57
C PHE A 232 -7.28 5.08 13.33
N LEU A 233 -8.15 5.22 14.33
CA LEU A 233 -8.69 4.08 15.06
C LEU A 233 -9.49 3.15 14.15
N GLU A 234 -10.32 3.71 13.26
CA GLU A 234 -11.10 2.92 12.30
C GLU A 234 -10.18 2.05 11.44
N VAL A 235 -9.10 2.63 10.90
CA VAL A 235 -8.13 1.88 10.08
C VAL A 235 -7.43 0.78 10.88
N ILE A 236 -7.07 1.04 12.14
CA ILE A 236 -6.46 0.01 13.01
C ILE A 236 -7.46 -1.12 13.27
N LEU A 237 -8.70 -0.79 13.66
CA LEU A 237 -9.73 -1.77 13.96
C LEU A 237 -10.06 -2.62 12.74
N GLU A 238 -10.18 -2.01 11.56
CA GLU A 238 -10.39 -2.73 10.31
C GLU A 238 -9.23 -3.70 10.02
N ASN A 239 -7.99 -3.27 10.22
CA ASN A 239 -6.82 -4.14 10.01
C ASN A 239 -6.77 -5.30 11.03
N LEU A 240 -7.07 -5.04 12.30
CA LEU A 240 -7.17 -6.05 13.35
C LEU A 240 -8.30 -7.06 13.07
N ILE A 241 -9.48 -6.58 12.67
CA ILE A 241 -10.63 -7.44 12.34
C ILE A 241 -10.29 -8.34 11.15
N THR A 242 -9.75 -7.75 10.08
CA THR A 242 -9.38 -8.47 8.85
C THR A 242 -8.32 -9.53 9.14
N LEU A 243 -7.36 -9.24 10.02
CA LEU A 243 -6.30 -10.16 10.39
C LEU A 243 -6.65 -11.08 11.57
N SER A 244 -7.86 -11.03 12.12
CA SER A 244 -8.25 -11.80 13.32
C SER A 244 -8.09 -13.31 13.18
N GLY A 245 -8.27 -13.86 11.97
CA GLY A 245 -7.99 -15.27 11.69
C GLY A 245 -6.48 -15.58 11.70
N THR A 246 -5.70 -14.78 10.98
CA THR A 246 -4.24 -14.98 10.80
C THR A 246 -3.45 -14.66 12.06
N CYS A 247 -3.77 -13.57 12.75
CA CYS A 247 -3.02 -13.05 13.89
C CYS A 247 -3.61 -13.48 15.25
N ARG A 248 -4.54 -14.46 15.28
CA ARG A 248 -5.28 -14.85 16.49
C ARG A 248 -4.39 -15.14 17.69
N ASN A 249 -3.32 -15.91 17.49
CA ASN A 249 -2.42 -16.30 18.58
C ASN A 249 -1.71 -15.09 19.17
N GLU A 250 -1.19 -14.22 18.30
CA GLU A 250 -0.57 -12.96 18.72
C GLU A 250 -1.59 -12.11 19.47
N PHE A 251 -2.80 -11.90 18.94
CA PHE A 251 -3.81 -11.04 19.55
C PHE A 251 -4.32 -11.54 20.90
N ARG A 252 -4.22 -12.85 21.16
CA ARG A 252 -4.55 -13.48 22.45
C ARG A 252 -3.41 -13.45 23.46
N ASP A 253 -2.20 -13.06 23.05
CA ASP A 253 -1.05 -13.02 23.95
C ASP A 253 -1.29 -12.03 25.10
N PRO A 254 -1.32 -12.47 26.37
CA PRO A 254 -1.50 -11.58 27.51
C PRO A 254 -0.46 -10.46 27.60
N GLU A 255 0.76 -10.66 27.06
CA GLU A 255 1.84 -9.67 27.12
C GLU A 255 1.57 -8.43 26.26
N ASN A 256 0.72 -8.54 25.22
CA ASN A 256 0.45 -7.42 24.30
C ASN A 256 -0.62 -6.43 24.81
N SER A 257 -1.32 -6.76 25.90
CA SER A 257 -2.38 -5.95 26.52
C SER A 257 -3.56 -5.54 25.59
N LEU A 258 -3.75 -6.17 24.43
CA LEU A 258 -4.77 -5.81 23.44
C LEU A 258 -6.18 -5.87 24.05
N ILE A 259 -6.51 -6.94 24.79
CA ILE A 259 -7.82 -7.09 25.43
C ILE A 259 -8.11 -5.94 26.40
N ASN A 260 -7.11 -5.51 27.17
CA ASN A 260 -7.25 -4.40 28.12
C ASN A 260 -7.47 -3.08 27.37
N THR A 261 -6.72 -2.84 26.28
CA THR A 261 -6.89 -1.66 25.41
C THR A 261 -8.30 -1.63 24.81
N LEU A 262 -8.80 -2.77 24.30
CA LEU A 262 -10.15 -2.88 23.74
C LEU A 262 -11.25 -2.65 24.78
N GLN A 263 -11.10 -3.16 26.01
CA GLN A 263 -12.05 -2.91 27.11
C GLN A 263 -12.14 -1.42 27.47
N LYS A 264 -11.01 -0.71 27.47
CA LYS A 264 -11.01 0.72 27.76
C LYS A 264 -11.63 1.52 26.60
N LEU A 265 -11.33 1.16 25.35
CA LEU A 265 -11.96 1.76 24.16
C LEU A 265 -13.47 1.52 24.15
N GLU A 266 -13.90 0.30 24.45
CA GLU A 266 -15.32 -0.09 24.56
C GLU A 266 -16.06 0.81 25.55
N GLY A 267 -15.55 0.94 26.78
CA GLY A 267 -16.14 1.80 27.80
C GLY A 267 -16.12 3.29 27.41
N PHE A 268 -15.07 3.75 26.74
CA PHE A 268 -15.00 5.13 26.23
C PHE A 268 -16.09 5.43 25.21
N TYR A 269 -16.22 4.61 24.16
CA TYR A 269 -17.25 4.78 23.13
C TYR A 269 -18.67 4.43 23.62
N GLU A 270 -18.80 3.63 24.69
CA GLU A 270 -20.07 3.46 25.41
C GLU A 270 -20.55 4.73 26.09
N ASN A 271 -19.65 5.42 26.79
CA ASN A 271 -20.01 6.67 27.45
C ASN A 271 -20.33 7.77 26.44
N LEU A 272 -19.59 7.85 25.32
CA LEU A 272 -19.86 8.84 24.26
C LEU A 272 -21.22 8.64 23.62
N ARG A 273 -21.61 7.40 23.26
CA ARG A 273 -22.91 7.13 22.61
C ARG A 273 -24.11 7.36 23.52
N GLN A 274 -23.92 7.26 24.84
CA GLN A 274 -24.95 7.56 25.84
C GLN A 274 -25.04 9.06 26.19
N GLY A 275 -24.07 9.86 25.72
CA GLY A 275 -24.05 11.32 25.89
C GLY A 275 -25.09 12.05 25.03
N THR A 276 -25.33 13.32 25.33
CA THR A 276 -26.37 14.14 24.69
C THR A 276 -25.94 14.82 23.36
N GLY A 277 -24.76 14.49 22.81
CA GLY A 277 -24.27 15.02 21.54
C GLY A 277 -24.70 14.17 20.35
N LEU A 278 -25.42 14.77 19.39
CA LEU A 278 -25.89 14.10 18.17
C LEU A 278 -24.86 14.17 17.02
N GLU A 279 -23.99 15.17 17.03
CA GLU A 279 -22.86 15.26 16.10
C GLU A 279 -21.88 14.13 16.47
N ASP A 280 -21.59 13.25 15.50
CA ASP A 280 -20.74 12.05 15.60
C ASP A 280 -21.34 10.77 16.20
N LEU A 281 -22.65 10.73 16.54
CA LEU A 281 -23.27 9.52 17.11
C LEU A 281 -23.12 8.29 16.20
N GLU A 282 -23.31 8.44 14.89
CA GLU A 282 -23.15 7.36 13.90
C GLU A 282 -21.71 6.83 13.87
N THR A 283 -20.72 7.73 13.93
CA THR A 283 -19.30 7.38 13.94
C THR A 283 -18.93 6.61 15.21
N TRP A 284 -19.39 7.06 16.38
CA TRP A 284 -19.15 6.37 17.65
C TRP A 284 -19.83 5.01 17.71
N GLU A 285 -21.05 4.92 17.20
CA GLU A 285 -21.80 3.67 17.07
C GLU A 285 -21.05 2.66 16.18
N ASN A 286 -20.50 3.12 15.06
CA ASN A 286 -19.68 2.30 14.15
C ASN A 286 -18.40 1.80 14.84
N LEU A 287 -17.63 2.70 15.47
CA LEU A 287 -16.41 2.32 16.18
C LEU A 287 -16.68 1.35 17.32
N TYR A 288 -17.75 1.58 18.10
CA TYR A 288 -18.18 0.66 19.15
C TYR A 288 -18.50 -0.74 18.60
N LYS A 289 -19.26 -0.82 17.50
CA LYS A 289 -19.58 -2.09 16.84
C LYS A 289 -18.32 -2.82 16.34
N GLN A 290 -17.35 -2.09 15.79
CA GLN A 290 -16.07 -2.66 15.38
C GLN A 290 -15.28 -3.23 16.56
N ILE A 291 -15.22 -2.50 17.70
CA ILE A 291 -14.56 -2.98 18.93
C ILE A 291 -15.22 -4.29 19.41
N LEU A 292 -16.54 -4.34 19.50
CA LEU A 292 -17.26 -5.56 19.88
C LEU A 292 -17.02 -6.71 18.91
N ARG A 293 -17.06 -6.44 17.61
CA ARG A 293 -16.79 -7.45 16.56
C ARG A 293 -15.39 -8.02 16.70
N LEU A 294 -14.39 -7.17 16.90
CA LEU A 294 -13.01 -7.61 17.10
C LEU A 294 -12.88 -8.48 18.35
N LYS A 295 -13.49 -8.06 19.47
CA LYS A 295 -13.51 -8.84 20.72
C LYS A 295 -14.10 -10.23 20.49
N SER A 296 -15.23 -10.32 19.78
CA SER A 296 -15.89 -11.58 19.47
C SER A 296 -15.01 -12.49 18.60
N LEU A 297 -14.46 -11.96 17.50
CA LEU A 297 -13.62 -12.72 16.58
C LEU A 297 -12.34 -13.28 17.22
N VAL A 298 -11.77 -12.56 18.18
CA VAL A 298 -10.50 -12.89 18.80
C VAL A 298 -10.67 -13.64 20.11
N PHE A 299 -11.51 -13.19 21.03
CA PHE A 299 -11.51 -13.68 22.42
C PHE A 299 -12.71 -14.54 22.80
N GLU A 300 -13.79 -14.48 22.03
CA GLU A 300 -14.93 -15.38 22.24
C GLU A 300 -14.62 -16.72 21.55
N VAL A 301 -14.81 -17.80 22.30
CA VAL A 301 -14.65 -19.16 21.77
C VAL A 301 -15.96 -19.50 21.08
N HIS A 302 -15.98 -19.49 19.75
CA HIS A 302 -16.86 -20.40 19.04
C HIS A 302 -16.18 -21.77 19.12
N ASP A 303 -16.68 -22.61 20.01
CA ASP A 303 -16.44 -24.05 19.96
C ASP A 303 -17.01 -24.54 18.63
N GLU A 304 -16.17 -24.53 17.58
CA GLU A 304 -16.45 -25.31 16.38
C GLU A 304 -16.23 -26.78 16.74
N LEU A 305 -17.33 -27.41 17.17
CA LEU A 305 -17.53 -28.87 17.24
C LEU A 305 -17.49 -29.49 15.85
#